data_AF-A0A512JPB4-F1
#
_entry.id   AF-A0A512JPB4-F1
#
_cell.length_a   1.000
_cell.length_b   1.000
_cell.length_c   1.000
_cell.angle_alpha   90.00
_cell.angle_beta   90.00
_cell.angle_gamma   90.00
#
_symmetry.space_group_name_H-M   'P 1'
#
loop_
_entity.id
_entity.type
_entity.pdbx_description
1 polymer ?
#
loop_
_entity_poly.entity_id
_entity_poly.type
_entity_poly.pdbx_seq_one_letter_code
_entity_poly.pdbx_strand_id
1 'polypeptide(L)'
;MPRKIREIQPAPEATKKAPSGFGRETEQERYEIAMRAPRSRKLLDIFSTLATGHLPWGVRFPYRLTGDGDHQWHLCCGHSLNYDRMQSLVAAGLLEINRDSDLQVDFAVITPAGRLWLNLNWSGRPKPPRPPSERPMRARDASEEWSSRSPVDVDDESNALPF
;
A
#
# COMPACT_ATOMS: atom_id res chain seq x y z
N MET A 1 10.39 -3.71 -62.77
CA MET A 1 9.07 -3.68 -62.09
C MET A 1 9.25 -3.13 -60.68
N PRO A 2 8.73 -1.95 -60.36
CA PRO A 2 8.92 -1.34 -59.03
C PRO A 2 8.06 -2.05 -57.97
N ARG A 3 8.68 -2.42 -56.84
CA ARG A 3 8.02 -3.04 -55.69
C ARG A 3 7.17 -2.00 -54.96
N LYS A 4 5.87 -2.28 -54.81
CA LYS A 4 4.91 -1.48 -54.01
C LYS A 4 5.41 -1.41 -52.55
N ILE A 5 5.79 -0.21 -52.12
CA ILE A 5 6.02 0.12 -50.71
C ILE A 5 4.65 0.11 -50.04
N ARG A 6 4.46 -0.75 -49.05
CA ARG A 6 3.26 -0.75 -48.21
C ARG A 6 3.36 0.44 -47.25
N GLU A 7 2.40 1.37 -47.34
CA GLU A 7 2.17 2.39 -46.33
C GLU A 7 1.97 1.72 -44.96
N ILE A 8 2.83 2.08 -44.01
CA ILE A 8 2.71 1.70 -42.61
C ILE A 8 1.63 2.61 -42.02
N GLN A 9 0.45 2.06 -41.73
CA GLN A 9 -0.56 2.79 -40.97
C GLN A 9 -0.02 3.09 -39.57
N PRO A 10 -0.10 4.34 -39.07
CA PRO A 10 0.25 4.65 -37.70
C PRO A 10 -0.71 3.92 -36.75
N ALA A 11 -0.15 3.30 -35.71
CA ALA A 11 -0.91 2.61 -34.67
C ALA A 11 -1.91 3.56 -33.98
N PRO A 12 -3.08 3.08 -33.55
CA PRO A 12 -4.04 3.90 -32.84
C PRO A 12 -3.47 4.35 -31.50
N GLU A 13 -3.44 5.67 -31.29
CA GLU A 13 -3.11 6.34 -30.03
C GLU A 13 -4.07 5.88 -28.92
N ALA A 14 -3.71 4.78 -28.24
CA ALA A 14 -4.29 4.44 -26.97
C ALA A 14 -3.65 5.32 -25.89
N THR A 15 -4.04 6.60 -25.87
CA THR A 15 -3.78 7.54 -24.78
C THR A 15 -4.61 7.13 -23.56
N LYS A 16 -4.27 5.97 -22.96
CA LYS A 16 -4.56 5.75 -21.55
C LYS A 16 -3.49 6.52 -20.79
N LYS A 17 -3.81 7.79 -20.49
CA LYS A 17 -3.10 8.57 -19.48
C LYS A 17 -2.81 7.64 -18.30
N ALA A 18 -1.52 7.42 -18.02
CA ALA A 18 -1.12 6.88 -16.73
C ALA A 18 -1.82 7.73 -15.66
N PRO A 19 -2.41 7.13 -14.61
CA PRO A 19 -2.97 7.90 -13.51
C PRO A 19 -1.84 8.69 -12.84
N SER A 20 -1.60 9.89 -13.35
CA SER A 20 -0.83 10.95 -12.70
C SER A 20 -1.70 11.46 -11.56
N GLY A 21 -1.69 10.71 -10.47
CA GLY A 21 -2.44 11.06 -9.28
C GLY A 21 -1.74 10.45 -8.10
N PHE A 22 -1.14 11.30 -7.27
CA PHE A 22 -0.95 11.06 -5.84
C PHE A 22 -2.32 10.85 -5.15
N GLY A 23 -3.10 9.88 -5.64
CA GLY A 23 -4.29 9.41 -4.97
C GLY A 23 -3.83 8.78 -3.68
N ARG A 24 -4.37 9.22 -2.55
CA ARG A 24 -4.26 8.48 -1.30
C ARG A 24 -4.99 7.15 -1.47
N GLU A 25 -4.34 6.19 -2.12
CA GLU A 25 -4.83 4.81 -2.14
C GLU A 25 -5.04 4.40 -0.69
N THR A 26 -6.26 3.99 -0.40
CA THR A 26 -6.65 3.51 0.92
C THR A 26 -5.86 2.25 1.26
N GLU A 27 -5.68 1.98 2.56
CA GLU A 27 -5.00 0.77 3.01
C GLU A 27 -5.68 -0.50 2.50
N GLN A 28 -7.01 -0.44 2.32
CA GLN A 28 -7.82 -1.52 1.76
C GLN A 28 -7.49 -1.79 0.28
N GLU A 29 -7.40 -0.76 -0.55
CA GLU A 29 -7.06 -0.90 -1.99
C GLU A 29 -5.68 -1.54 -2.17
N ARG A 30 -4.69 -1.11 -1.36
CA ARG A 30 -3.34 -1.70 -1.38
C ARG A 30 -3.35 -3.18 -1.01
N TYR A 31 -4.19 -3.57 -0.06
CA TYR A 31 -4.33 -4.97 0.34
C TYR A 31 -4.93 -5.82 -0.78
N GLU A 32 -5.97 -5.33 -1.47
CA GLU A 32 -6.58 -6.03 -2.60
C GLU A 32 -5.61 -6.22 -3.76
N ILE A 33 -4.86 -5.17 -4.09
CA ILE A 33 -3.77 -5.19 -5.07
C ILE A 33 -2.77 -6.30 -4.72
N ALA A 34 -2.30 -6.30 -3.48
CA ALA A 34 -1.29 -7.26 -3.02
C ALA A 34 -1.80 -8.71 -3.03
N MET A 35 -3.09 -8.95 -2.80
CA MET A 35 -3.63 -10.31 -2.79
C MET A 35 -3.78 -10.93 -4.18
N ARG A 36 -3.91 -10.12 -5.24
CA ARG A 36 -4.09 -10.60 -6.63
C ARG A 36 -2.78 -10.85 -7.37
N ALA A 37 -1.68 -10.28 -6.88
CA ALA A 37 -0.40 -10.32 -7.58
C ALA A 37 0.28 -11.70 -7.53
N PRO A 38 1.04 -12.05 -8.59
CA PRO A 38 1.58 -13.39 -8.75
C PRO A 38 2.69 -13.68 -7.74
N ARG A 39 2.75 -14.93 -7.26
CA ARG A 39 3.73 -15.39 -6.25
C ARG A 39 4.85 -16.18 -6.90
N SER A 40 6.10 -15.79 -6.66
CA SER A 40 7.26 -16.62 -6.99
C SER A 40 8.43 -16.29 -6.06
N ARG A 41 9.30 -17.28 -5.80
CA ARG A 41 10.51 -17.09 -4.98
C ARG A 41 11.40 -15.98 -5.54
N LYS A 42 11.58 -15.97 -6.87
CA LYS A 42 12.29 -14.91 -7.59
C LYS A 42 11.73 -13.51 -7.28
N LEU A 43 10.40 -13.34 -7.29
CA LEU A 43 9.80 -12.04 -6.96
C LEU A 43 10.02 -11.66 -5.49
N LEU A 44 10.01 -12.62 -4.58
CA LEU A 44 10.29 -12.34 -3.18
C LEU A 44 11.72 -11.83 -2.99
N ASP A 45 12.71 -12.44 -3.64
CA ASP A 45 14.12 -12.03 -3.54
C ASP A 45 14.33 -10.62 -4.12
N ILE A 46 13.70 -10.35 -5.28
CA ILE A 46 13.68 -9.03 -5.93
C ILE A 46 13.07 -7.98 -4.99
N PHE A 47 11.86 -8.23 -4.48
CA PHE A 47 11.15 -7.28 -3.63
C PHE A 47 11.84 -7.10 -2.27
N SER A 48 12.42 -8.15 -1.70
CA SER A 48 13.23 -8.07 -0.48
C SER A 48 14.43 -7.16 -0.68
N THR A 49 15.12 -7.31 -1.82
CA THR A 49 16.26 -6.46 -2.16
C THR A 49 15.83 -5.00 -2.34
N LEU A 50 14.74 -4.75 -3.08
CA LEU A 50 14.22 -3.39 -3.27
C LEU A 50 13.68 -2.77 -1.97
N ALA A 51 13.17 -3.57 -1.04
CA ALA A 51 12.62 -3.07 0.22
C ALA A 51 13.73 -2.71 1.23
N THR A 52 14.78 -3.53 1.31
CA THR A 52 15.86 -3.42 2.29
C THR A 52 17.10 -2.71 1.78
N GLY A 53 17.29 -2.62 0.46
CA GLY A 53 18.50 -2.10 -0.17
C GLY A 53 19.72 -2.99 0.09
N HIS A 54 19.49 -4.26 0.41
CA HIS A 54 20.52 -5.24 0.64
C HIS A 54 20.22 -6.49 -0.18
N LEU A 55 21.26 -7.02 -0.83
CA LEU A 55 21.17 -8.34 -1.47
C LEU A 55 21.10 -9.43 -0.38
N PRO A 56 20.63 -10.64 -0.72
CA PRO A 56 20.56 -11.75 0.24
C PRO A 56 21.89 -12.08 0.94
N TRP A 57 23.04 -11.71 0.34
CA TRP A 57 24.38 -11.90 0.89
C TRP A 57 24.96 -10.63 1.58
N GLY A 58 24.11 -9.66 1.94
CA GLY A 58 24.49 -8.53 2.79
C GLY A 58 25.17 -7.35 2.09
N VAL A 59 25.30 -7.38 0.76
CA VAL A 59 25.88 -6.25 0.00
C VAL A 59 24.81 -5.16 -0.18
N ARG A 60 25.17 -3.91 0.13
CA ARG A 60 24.31 -2.75 -0.10
C ARG A 60 24.07 -2.56 -1.59
N PHE A 61 22.82 -2.34 -1.96
CA PHE A 61 22.39 -2.11 -3.33
C PHE A 61 21.45 -0.91 -3.37
N PRO A 62 21.56 -0.03 -4.39
CA PRO A 62 20.58 1.03 -4.60
C PRO A 62 19.18 0.41 -4.70
N TYR A 63 18.19 1.01 -4.03
CA TYR A 63 16.81 0.51 -3.92
C TYR A 63 16.01 0.60 -5.24
N ARG A 64 16.65 0.32 -6.39
CA ARG A 64 16.09 0.48 -7.73
C ARG A 64 16.53 -0.62 -8.70
N LEU A 65 15.63 -1.03 -9.57
CA LEU A 65 15.93 -1.80 -10.78
C LEU A 65 16.34 -0.85 -11.89
N THR A 66 17.33 -1.19 -12.71
CA THR A 66 17.70 -0.39 -13.90
C THR A 66 17.30 -1.14 -15.16
N GLY A 67 16.65 -0.45 -16.10
CA GLY A 67 16.37 -0.97 -17.44
C GLY A 67 17.60 -0.89 -18.33
N ASP A 68 17.86 -1.93 -19.14
CA ASP A 68 18.97 -1.96 -20.11
C ASP A 68 18.58 -1.52 -21.53
N GLY A 69 17.36 -1.01 -21.73
CA GLY A 69 16.82 -0.66 -23.05
C GLY A 69 16.36 -1.86 -23.88
N ASP A 70 16.94 -3.04 -23.66
CA ASP A 70 16.69 -4.30 -24.39
C ASP A 70 15.59 -5.15 -23.74
N HIS A 71 14.57 -4.49 -23.20
CA HIS A 71 13.41 -5.11 -22.58
C HIS A 71 13.70 -5.91 -21.29
N GLN A 72 14.84 -5.71 -20.64
CA GLN A 72 15.13 -6.33 -19.35
C GLN A 72 15.42 -5.30 -18.24
N TRP A 73 14.98 -5.66 -17.04
CA TRP A 73 15.16 -4.88 -15.82
C TRP A 73 15.99 -5.70 -14.86
N HIS A 74 17.19 -5.23 -14.56
CA HIS A 74 18.17 -6.03 -13.84
C HIS A 74 18.32 -5.59 -12.38
N LEU A 75 18.43 -6.58 -11.51
CA LEU A 75 19.14 -6.46 -10.24
C LEU A 75 20.57 -6.92 -10.41
N CYS A 76 21.49 -6.29 -9.69
CA CYS A 76 22.91 -6.68 -9.66
C CYS A 76 23.16 -8.13 -9.21
N CYS A 77 22.19 -8.81 -8.60
CA CYS A 77 22.29 -10.20 -8.17
C CYS A 77 22.00 -11.23 -9.27
N GLY A 78 21.96 -10.83 -10.55
CA GLY A 78 21.63 -11.72 -11.67
C GLY A 78 20.13 -12.04 -11.79
N HIS A 79 19.29 -11.39 -10.99
CA HIS A 79 17.85 -11.45 -11.15
C HIS A 79 17.40 -10.41 -12.18
N SER A 80 16.85 -10.87 -13.29
CA SER A 80 16.25 -10.01 -14.31
C SER A 80 14.73 -10.16 -14.34
N LEU A 81 14.02 -9.08 -14.62
CA LEU A 81 12.61 -9.10 -15.02
C LEU A 81 12.54 -8.77 -16.51
N ASN A 82 11.79 -9.54 -17.27
CA ASN A 82 11.46 -9.14 -18.63
C ASN A 82 10.45 -7.97 -18.59
N TYR A 83 10.36 -7.25 -19.71
CA TYR A 83 9.49 -6.10 -19.85
C TYR A 83 8.03 -6.41 -19.53
N ASP A 84 7.48 -7.52 -20.01
CA ASP A 84 6.08 -7.89 -19.75
C ASP A 84 5.80 -8.11 -18.27
N ARG A 85 6.71 -8.77 -17.56
CA ARG A 85 6.57 -8.99 -16.12
C ARG A 85 6.72 -7.69 -15.36
N MET A 86 7.64 -6.84 -15.78
CA MET A 86 7.82 -5.52 -15.20
C MET A 86 6.56 -4.67 -15.37
N GLN A 87 6.02 -4.58 -16.59
CA GLN A 87 4.76 -3.90 -16.89
C GLN A 87 3.60 -4.46 -16.09
N SER A 88 3.52 -5.79 -15.93
CA SER A 88 2.47 -6.41 -15.11
C SER A 88 2.56 -6.00 -13.64
N LEU A 89 3.76 -5.85 -13.09
CA LEU A 89 3.97 -5.41 -11.70
C LEU A 89 3.67 -3.92 -11.52
N VAL A 90 3.98 -3.09 -12.52
CA VAL A 90 3.66 -1.66 -12.54
C VAL A 90 2.15 -1.44 -12.71
N ALA A 91 1.51 -2.16 -13.63
CA ALA A 91 0.06 -2.12 -13.81
C ALA A 91 -0.69 -2.63 -12.57
N ALA A 92 -0.09 -3.56 -11.82
CA ALA A 92 -0.58 -3.98 -10.52
C ALA A 92 -0.25 -3.00 -9.39
N GLY A 93 0.43 -1.87 -9.62
CA GLY A 93 0.77 -0.89 -8.59
C GLY A 93 1.81 -1.36 -7.57
N LEU A 94 2.54 -2.46 -7.83
CA LEU A 94 3.57 -2.98 -6.93
C LEU A 94 4.94 -2.33 -7.12
N LEU A 95 5.20 -1.84 -8.33
CA LEU A 95 6.41 -1.11 -8.71
C LEU A 95 6.03 0.21 -9.38
N GLU A 96 6.91 1.18 -9.26
CA GLU A 96 6.79 2.48 -9.94
C GLU A 96 8.05 2.71 -10.78
N ILE A 97 7.87 3.08 -12.05
CA ILE A 97 8.98 3.45 -12.94
C ILE A 97 9.18 4.96 -12.84
N ASN A 98 10.40 5.35 -12.51
CA ASN A 98 10.88 6.71 -12.48
C ASN A 98 11.98 6.87 -13.53
N ARG A 99 12.21 8.12 -13.97
CA ARG A 99 13.30 8.44 -14.90
C ARG A 99 14.32 9.32 -14.21
N ASP A 100 15.58 8.90 -14.27
CA ASP A 100 16.70 9.69 -13.79
C ASP A 100 17.11 10.67 -14.91
N SER A 101 16.82 11.96 -14.73
CA SER A 101 17.08 12.99 -15.74
C SER A 101 18.57 13.12 -16.07
N ASP A 102 19.44 12.91 -15.07
CA ASP A 102 20.88 13.12 -15.21
C ASP A 102 21.55 11.95 -15.93
N LEU A 103 21.11 10.73 -15.61
CA LEU A 103 21.66 9.51 -16.20
C LEU A 103 20.89 9.03 -17.43
N GLN A 104 19.76 9.66 -17.75
CA GLN A 104 18.82 9.27 -18.82
C GLN A 104 18.39 7.79 -18.77
N VAL A 105 18.40 7.19 -17.58
CA VAL A 105 18.00 5.80 -17.36
C VAL A 105 16.66 5.74 -16.64
N ASP A 106 15.82 4.80 -17.07
CA ASP A 106 14.61 4.46 -16.32
C ASP A 106 14.98 3.49 -15.19
N PHE A 107 14.44 3.76 -14.00
CA PHE A 107 14.64 2.92 -12.83
C PHE A 107 13.33 2.65 -12.11
N ALA A 108 13.21 1.48 -11.51
CA ALA A 108 11.98 1.10 -10.83
C ALA A 108 12.16 0.88 -9.33
N VAL A 109 11.20 1.39 -8.56
CA VAL A 109 11.20 1.33 -7.10
C VAL A 109 9.98 0.59 -6.59
N ILE A 110 10.09 -0.01 -5.40
CA ILE A 110 8.98 -0.71 -4.74
C ILE A 110 8.00 0.30 -4.13
N THR A 111 6.71 0.14 -4.43
CA THR A 111 5.64 0.98 -3.89
C THR A 111 5.25 0.54 -2.47
N PRO A 112 4.45 1.34 -1.73
CA PRO A 112 3.85 0.88 -0.47
C PRO A 112 3.03 -0.41 -0.61
N ALA A 113 2.27 -0.56 -1.70
CA ALA A 113 1.54 -1.80 -1.99
C ALA A 113 2.48 -2.97 -2.26
N GLY A 114 3.61 -2.73 -2.95
CA GLY A 114 4.68 -3.71 -3.13
C GLY A 114 5.29 -4.20 -1.82
N ARG A 115 5.52 -3.29 -0.86
CA ARG A 115 6.00 -3.64 0.48
C ARG A 115 4.97 -4.46 1.27
N LEU A 116 3.69 -4.10 1.18
CA LEU A 116 2.61 -4.87 1.78
C LEU A 116 2.53 -6.27 1.17
N TRP A 117 2.62 -6.39 -0.16
CA TRP A 117 2.72 -7.65 -0.87
C TRP A 117 3.88 -8.50 -0.34
N LEU A 118 5.07 -7.92 -0.22
CA LEU A 118 6.23 -8.64 0.31
C LEU A 118 5.95 -9.19 1.71
N ASN A 119 5.43 -8.36 2.62
CA ASN A 119 5.10 -8.78 3.98
C ASN A 119 4.07 -9.93 3.99
N LEU A 120 3.01 -9.84 3.18
CA LEU A 120 1.97 -10.86 3.08
C LEU A 120 2.51 -12.22 2.63
N ASN A 121 3.50 -12.21 1.75
CA ASN A 121 4.05 -13.42 1.16
C ASN A 121 5.27 -13.98 1.92
N TRP A 122 5.94 -13.18 2.75
CA TRP A 122 7.07 -13.61 3.59
C TRP A 122 6.63 -14.17 4.94
N SER A 123 5.62 -13.57 5.57
CA SER A 123 5.23 -13.84 6.96
C SER A 123 4.25 -15.01 7.16
N GLY A 124 3.82 -15.68 6.08
CA GLY A 124 2.84 -16.76 6.19
C GLY A 124 1.48 -16.26 6.68
N ARG A 125 0.66 -15.76 5.74
CA ARG A 125 -0.73 -15.30 5.92
C ARG A 125 -0.97 -14.29 7.06
N PRO A 126 -0.81 -13.00 6.79
CA PRO A 126 -1.35 -11.96 7.66
C PRO A 126 -2.88 -11.95 7.68
N LYS A 127 -3.43 -11.71 8.87
CA LYS A 127 -4.86 -11.48 9.09
C LYS A 127 -5.28 -10.22 8.31
N PRO A 128 -6.39 -10.23 7.56
CA PRO A 128 -6.84 -9.04 6.84
C PRO A 128 -7.05 -7.87 7.81
N PRO A 129 -6.82 -6.62 7.36
CA PRO A 129 -7.12 -5.44 8.16
C PRO A 129 -8.59 -5.52 8.57
N ARG A 130 -8.87 -5.29 9.86
CA ARG A 130 -10.25 -5.22 10.32
C ARG A 130 -10.89 -4.04 9.60
N PRO A 131 -12.11 -4.20 9.03
CA PRO A 131 -12.86 -3.04 8.59
C PRO A 131 -12.99 -2.09 9.79
N PRO A 132 -13.05 -0.77 9.55
CA PRO A 132 -13.31 0.17 10.62
C PRO A 132 -14.59 -0.31 11.31
N SER A 133 -14.45 -0.80 12.54
CA SER A 133 -15.62 -1.14 13.33
C SER A 133 -16.41 0.16 13.40
N GLU A 134 -17.63 0.18 12.85
CA GLU A 134 -18.61 1.16 13.27
C GLU A 134 -18.59 1.06 14.80
N ARG A 135 -17.98 2.06 15.46
CA ARG A 135 -18.13 2.18 16.90
C ARG A 135 -19.65 2.11 17.07
N PRO A 136 -20.19 1.17 17.84
CA PRO A 136 -21.59 1.30 18.21
C PRO A 136 -21.68 2.70 18.80
N MET A 137 -22.45 3.56 18.12
CA MET A 137 -22.88 4.82 18.70
C MET A 137 -23.37 4.41 20.07
N ARG A 138 -22.64 4.79 21.12
CA ARG A 138 -23.16 4.65 22.47
C ARG A 138 -24.48 5.38 22.39
N ALA A 139 -25.58 4.63 22.43
CA ALA A 139 -26.87 5.17 22.77
C ALA A 139 -26.60 5.89 24.09
N ARG A 140 -26.55 7.22 24.01
CA ARG A 140 -26.43 8.04 25.20
C ARG A 140 -27.75 7.81 25.90
N ASP A 141 -27.71 6.98 26.94
CA ASP A 141 -28.81 6.73 27.84
C ASP A 141 -29.44 8.06 28.24
N ALA A 142 -30.68 8.27 27.80
CA ALA A 142 -31.53 9.38 28.20
C ALA A 142 -32.18 9.04 29.56
N SER A 143 -31.35 8.83 30.58
CA SER A 143 -31.80 8.32 31.89
C SER A 143 -31.13 9.00 33.09
N GLU A 144 -30.66 10.24 32.96
CA GLU A 144 -30.15 11.04 34.09
C GLU A 144 -30.96 12.33 34.30
N GLU A 145 -32.28 12.24 34.25
CA GLU A 145 -33.17 13.36 34.60
C GLU A 145 -34.25 12.90 35.60
N TRP A 146 -33.85 12.42 36.78
CA TRP A 146 -34.74 12.44 37.97
C TRP A 146 -33.96 12.14 39.25
N SER A 147 -33.25 13.13 39.81
CA SER A 147 -33.11 13.23 41.27
C SER A 147 -32.53 14.58 41.67
N SER A 148 -33.40 15.56 41.82
CA SER A 148 -33.12 16.79 42.56
C SER A 148 -34.36 17.16 43.37
N ARG A 149 -34.53 16.44 44.48
CA ARG A 149 -35.31 16.90 45.63
C ARG A 149 -34.47 16.67 46.86
N SER A 150 -33.75 17.72 47.27
CA SER A 150 -33.17 17.79 48.61
C SER A 150 -34.30 17.87 49.63
N PRO A 151 -34.32 17.03 50.68
CA PRO A 151 -35.23 17.19 51.80
C PRO A 151 -34.79 18.40 52.65
N VAL A 152 -35.80 19.11 53.12
CA VAL A 152 -35.77 20.26 54.03
C VAL A 152 -35.06 19.93 55.34
N ASP A 153 -34.16 20.83 55.77
CA ASP A 153 -33.68 20.92 57.15
C ASP A 153 -34.87 21.16 58.08
N VAL A 154 -35.04 20.28 59.08
CA VAL A 154 -35.92 20.49 60.22
C VAL A 154 -35.02 20.62 61.43
N ASP A 155 -34.75 21.86 61.82
CA ASP A 155 -34.37 22.18 63.19
C ASP A 155 -35.58 21.90 64.09
N ASP A 156 -35.42 21.10 65.15
CA ASP A 156 -36.21 21.31 66.35
C ASP A 156 -35.43 20.93 67.61
N GLU A 157 -35.50 21.89 68.50
CA GLU A 157 -34.78 22.12 69.73
C GLU A 157 -35.44 21.34 70.88
N SER A 158 -34.70 21.16 71.97
CA SER A 158 -35.24 20.97 73.33
C SER A 158 -36.00 19.67 73.64
N ASN A 159 -35.41 18.82 74.49
CA ASN A 159 -35.94 18.73 75.86
C ASN A 159 -34.98 18.09 76.87
N ALA A 160 -35.11 18.56 78.10
CA ALA A 160 -34.23 18.35 79.24
C ALA A 160 -34.58 17.12 80.11
N LEU A 161 -33.53 16.51 80.69
CA LEU A 161 -33.39 15.90 82.05
C LEU A 161 -34.40 14.82 82.52
N PRO A 162 -34.24 14.19 83.71
CA PRO A 162 -33.05 13.90 84.55
C PRO A 162 -32.95 12.40 84.95
N PHE A 163 -31.83 11.99 85.57
CA PHE A 163 -31.80 11.08 86.74
C PHE A 163 -30.54 11.37 87.57
#